data_AF-A0A5P8WJG3-F1
#
_entry.id   AF-A0A5P8WJG3-F1
#
_cell.length_a   1.000
_cell.length_b   1.000
_cell.length_c   1.000
_cell.angle_alpha   90.00
_cell.angle_beta   90.00
_cell.angle_gamma   90.00
#
_symmetry.space_group_name_H-M   'P 1'
#
loop_
_entity.id
_entity.type
_entity.pdbx_description
1 polymer ?
#
loop_
_entity_poly.entity_id
_entity_poly.type
_entity_poly.pdbx_seq_one_letter_code
_entity_poly.pdbx_strand_id
1 'polypeptide(L)'
;MSRIKRWINMHKKEFNAEGNLKDEARQEMLSKGEDPGAIDSYACRVKVGYDEWKHLDETDPEPCPVYTAYDFFTEQEKREFNPDGSLKPEYLEYARKIGISEGALEQLEWRKKIEVDNFNKVSAKHAEQGINFGEERMKERIEDSRTYVQRRQQMEQDLQNFEPEDSLPFDRDTAY
;
A
#
# COMPACT_ATOMS: atom_id res chain seq x y z
N MET A 1 6.89 5.86 -5.89
CA MET A 1 5.55 5.67 -6.51
C MET A 1 5.02 7.06 -6.89
N SER A 2 4.05 7.22 -7.80
CA SER A 2 3.60 8.58 -8.22
C SER A 2 2.38 9.06 -7.41
N ARG A 3 2.51 10.23 -6.78
CA ARG A 3 1.44 10.93 -6.07
C ARG A 3 0.33 11.36 -7.02
N ILE A 4 0.69 11.86 -8.20
CA ILE A 4 -0.27 12.20 -9.27
C ILE A 4 -1.09 10.97 -9.64
N LYS A 5 -0.46 9.80 -9.79
CA LYS A 5 -1.16 8.58 -10.18
C LYS A 5 -2.23 8.17 -9.16
N ARG A 6 -1.95 8.32 -7.86
CA ARG A 6 -2.96 8.12 -6.79
C ARG A 6 -4.08 9.13 -6.89
N TRP A 7 -3.72 10.40 -7.02
CA TRP A 7 -4.68 11.50 -7.14
C TRP A 7 -5.63 11.29 -8.32
N ILE A 8 -5.09 10.97 -9.51
CA ILE A 8 -5.91 10.72 -10.71
C ILE A 8 -6.85 9.56 -10.44
N ASN A 9 -6.39 8.46 -9.84
CA ASN A 9 -7.27 7.33 -9.56
C ASN A 9 -8.39 7.64 -8.58
N MET A 10 -8.14 8.51 -7.60
CA MET A 10 -9.13 9.00 -6.64
C MET A 10 -10.15 9.94 -7.29
N HIS A 11 -9.69 10.84 -8.16
CA HIS A 11 -10.50 11.94 -8.73
C HIS A 11 -10.99 11.71 -10.16
N LYS A 12 -10.66 10.56 -10.80
CA LYS A 12 -10.95 10.26 -12.22
C LYS A 12 -12.39 10.41 -12.67
N LYS A 13 -13.36 10.41 -11.75
CA LYS A 13 -14.77 10.65 -12.09
C LYS A 13 -14.99 12.12 -12.47
N GLU A 14 -14.41 13.04 -11.72
CA GLU A 14 -14.64 14.48 -11.84
C GLU A 14 -13.54 15.19 -12.65
N PHE A 15 -12.30 14.70 -12.59
CA PHE A 15 -11.14 15.37 -13.17
C PHE A 15 -10.48 14.53 -14.26
N ASN A 16 -9.90 15.20 -15.25
CA ASN A 16 -9.10 14.58 -16.30
C ASN A 16 -7.65 14.33 -15.86
N ALA A 17 -6.82 13.76 -16.73
CA ALA A 17 -5.44 13.41 -16.41
C ALA A 17 -4.56 14.65 -16.14
N GLU A 18 -4.98 15.81 -16.64
CA GLU A 18 -4.33 17.11 -16.46
C GLU A 18 -4.78 17.83 -15.18
N GLY A 19 -5.66 17.23 -14.40
CA GLY A 19 -6.18 17.81 -13.15
C GLY A 19 -7.26 18.87 -13.33
N ASN A 20 -7.84 18.99 -14.54
CA ASN A 20 -8.93 19.91 -14.83
C ASN A 20 -10.29 19.23 -14.63
N LEU A 21 -11.26 19.98 -14.12
CA LEU A 21 -12.64 19.51 -13.96
C LEU A 21 -13.23 19.18 -15.34
N LYS A 22 -13.87 18.02 -15.47
CA LYS A 22 -14.56 17.59 -16.68
C LYS A 22 -15.86 18.35 -16.86
N ASP A 23 -16.22 18.58 -18.13
CA ASP A 23 -17.48 19.25 -18.47
C ASP A 23 -18.70 18.47 -17.96
N GLU A 24 -18.69 17.14 -18.03
CA GLU A 24 -19.79 16.32 -17.56
C GLU A 24 -19.98 16.45 -16.04
N ALA A 25 -18.88 16.45 -15.28
CA ALA A 25 -18.91 16.64 -13.83
C ALA A 25 -19.40 18.05 -13.44
N ARG A 26 -18.98 19.06 -14.20
CA ARG A 26 -19.47 20.44 -14.06
C ARG A 26 -20.98 20.53 -14.28
N GLN A 27 -21.50 19.91 -15.34
CA GLN A 27 -22.95 19.88 -15.62
C GLN A 27 -23.72 19.13 -14.54
N GLU A 28 -23.17 18.04 -14.01
CA GLU A 28 -23.78 17.30 -12.90
C GLU A 28 -23.89 18.18 -11.63
N MET A 29 -22.83 18.90 -11.27
CA MET A 29 -22.84 19.83 -10.12
C MET A 29 -23.88 20.94 -10.31
N LEU A 30 -23.92 21.57 -11.49
CA LEU A 30 -24.94 22.58 -11.82
C LEU A 30 -26.36 22.03 -11.70
N SER A 31 -26.59 20.78 -12.16
CA SER A 31 -27.91 20.14 -12.06
C SER A 31 -28.36 19.86 -10.62
N LYS A 32 -27.42 19.73 -9.69
CA LYS A 32 -27.66 19.60 -8.25
C LYS A 32 -27.92 20.94 -7.55
N GLY A 33 -27.85 22.05 -8.28
CA GLY A 33 -28.08 23.40 -7.77
C GLY A 33 -26.84 24.06 -7.19
N GLU A 34 -25.64 23.55 -7.47
CA GLU A 34 -24.39 24.18 -7.07
C GLU A 34 -24.18 25.50 -7.82
N ASP A 35 -23.66 26.51 -7.11
CA ASP A 35 -23.36 27.81 -7.69
C ASP A 35 -22.16 27.72 -8.67
N PRO A 36 -22.24 28.31 -9.87
CA PRO A 36 -21.13 28.29 -10.83
C PRO A 36 -19.79 28.79 -10.26
N GLY A 37 -19.82 29.85 -9.43
CA GLY A 37 -18.62 30.40 -8.80
C GLY A 37 -18.05 29.48 -7.72
N ALA A 38 -18.91 28.76 -7.00
CA ALA A 38 -18.48 27.71 -6.06
C ALA A 38 -17.80 26.54 -6.80
N ILE A 39 -18.33 26.11 -7.96
CA ILE A 39 -17.73 25.05 -8.79
C ILE A 39 -16.35 25.47 -9.30
N ASP A 40 -16.21 26.70 -9.82
CA ASP A 40 -14.93 27.20 -10.31
C ASP A 40 -13.89 27.35 -9.17
N SER A 41 -14.32 27.83 -8.01
CA SER A 41 -13.47 27.91 -6.81
C SER A 41 -12.99 26.52 -6.36
N TYR A 42 -13.89 25.53 -6.35
CA TYR A 42 -13.55 24.14 -6.07
C TYR A 42 -12.53 23.58 -7.07
N ALA A 43 -12.80 23.71 -8.37
CA ALA A 43 -11.92 23.23 -9.43
C ALA A 43 -10.53 23.85 -9.33
N CYS A 44 -10.46 25.17 -9.08
CA CYS A 44 -9.19 25.89 -8.91
C CYS A 44 -8.39 25.37 -7.71
N ARG A 45 -9.01 25.23 -6.54
CA ARG A 45 -8.33 24.71 -5.33
C ARG A 45 -7.78 23.30 -5.55
N VAL A 46 -8.59 22.44 -6.17
CA VAL A 46 -8.22 21.05 -6.45
C VAL A 46 -7.08 20.99 -7.49
N LYS A 47 -7.10 21.86 -8.49
CA LYS A 47 -6.04 22.01 -9.49
C LYS A 47 -4.70 22.48 -8.89
N VAL A 48 -4.74 23.44 -7.97
CA VAL A 48 -3.54 23.88 -7.25
C VAL A 48 -2.88 22.70 -6.51
N GLY A 49 -3.68 21.89 -5.81
CA GLY A 49 -3.17 20.68 -5.17
C GLY A 49 -2.60 19.67 -6.16
N TYR A 50 -3.26 19.45 -7.30
CA TYR A 50 -2.73 18.59 -8.37
C TYR A 50 -1.35 19.09 -8.87
N ASP A 51 -1.21 20.39 -9.12
CA ASP A 51 0.03 20.98 -9.65
C ASP A 51 1.16 20.90 -8.62
N GLU A 52 0.86 21.05 -7.34
CA GLU A 52 1.82 20.83 -6.25
C GLU A 52 2.27 19.36 -6.18
N TRP A 53 1.34 18.40 -6.20
CA TRP A 53 1.68 16.97 -6.23
C TRP A 53 2.52 16.61 -7.46
N LYS A 54 2.22 17.25 -8.60
CA LYS A 54 3.00 17.08 -9.82
C LYS A 54 4.42 17.61 -9.67
N HIS A 55 4.56 18.81 -9.12
CA HIS A 55 5.85 19.39 -8.84
C HIS A 55 6.68 18.50 -7.90
N LEU A 56 6.06 17.94 -6.86
CA LEU A 56 6.72 17.02 -5.93
C LEU A 56 7.12 15.71 -6.61
N ASP A 57 6.29 15.12 -7.48
CA ASP A 57 6.66 13.93 -8.25
C ASP A 57 7.87 14.19 -9.17
N GLU A 58 8.07 15.42 -9.64
CA GLU A 58 9.17 15.83 -10.51
C GLU A 58 10.45 16.22 -9.74
N THR A 59 10.32 16.83 -8.57
CA THR A 59 11.44 17.40 -7.79
C THR A 59 11.86 16.56 -6.59
N ASP A 60 10.92 15.86 -5.96
CA ASP A 60 11.12 15.01 -4.77
C ASP A 60 10.25 13.74 -4.86
N PRO A 61 10.61 12.81 -5.77
CA PRO A 61 9.81 11.61 -6.01
C PRO A 61 9.76 10.72 -4.77
N GLU A 62 8.57 10.18 -4.44
CA GLU A 62 8.44 9.30 -3.28
C GLU A 62 9.32 8.05 -3.41
N PRO A 63 10.06 7.70 -2.33
CA PRO A 63 10.70 6.40 -2.22
C PRO A 63 9.70 5.29 -2.55
N CYS A 64 10.15 4.32 -3.34
CA CYS A 64 9.33 3.19 -3.77
C CYS A 64 10.07 1.89 -3.48
N PRO A 65 10.20 1.48 -2.21
CA PRO A 65 10.82 0.20 -1.88
C PRO A 65 10.09 -0.93 -2.61
N VAL A 66 10.86 -1.80 -3.24
CA VAL A 66 10.35 -2.97 -3.97
C VAL A 66 10.23 -4.12 -3.00
N TYR A 67 9.01 -4.56 -2.75
CA TYR A 67 8.71 -5.75 -1.97
C TYR A 67 8.21 -6.88 -2.86
N THR A 68 8.60 -8.09 -2.51
CA THR A 68 8.19 -9.34 -3.11
C THR A 68 7.37 -10.16 -2.10
N ALA A 69 6.67 -11.19 -2.57
CA ALA A 69 5.99 -12.12 -1.69
C ALA A 69 6.97 -12.74 -0.66
N TYR A 70 8.22 -12.97 -1.07
CA TYR A 70 9.27 -13.57 -0.24
C TYR A 70 9.64 -12.75 1.00
N ASP A 71 9.51 -11.42 0.94
CA ASP A 71 9.75 -10.53 2.09
C ASP A 71 8.76 -10.77 3.23
N PHE A 72 7.60 -11.34 2.92
CA PHE A 72 6.55 -11.68 3.88
C PHE A 72 6.61 -13.12 4.37
N PHE A 73 7.47 -13.96 3.79
CA PHE A 73 7.62 -15.34 4.23
C PHE A 73 8.15 -15.38 5.66
N THR A 74 7.64 -16.32 6.44
CA THR A 74 8.20 -16.71 7.73
C THR A 74 9.58 -17.35 7.54
N GLU A 75 10.39 -17.37 8.60
CA GLU A 75 11.70 -18.02 8.55
C GLU A 75 11.61 -19.53 8.27
N GLN A 76 10.50 -20.17 8.66
CA GLN A 76 10.22 -21.55 8.26
C GLN A 76 9.98 -21.64 6.76
N GLU A 77 9.07 -20.83 6.20
CA GLU A 77 8.78 -20.85 4.76
C GLU A 77 10.02 -20.54 3.91
N LYS A 78 10.92 -19.65 4.37
CA LYS A 78 12.19 -19.39 3.68
C LYS A 78 13.13 -20.59 3.66
N ARG A 79 13.03 -21.52 4.61
CA ARG A 79 13.78 -22.78 4.62
C ARG A 79 13.15 -23.83 3.70
N GLU A 80 11.83 -23.79 3.54
CA GLU A 80 11.06 -24.78 2.78
C GLU A 80 10.93 -24.41 1.29
N PHE A 81 10.82 -23.12 0.99
CA PHE A 81 10.47 -22.61 -0.34
C PHE A 81 11.50 -21.64 -0.92
N ASN A 82 11.55 -21.60 -2.24
CA ASN A 82 12.18 -20.56 -3.03
C ASN A 82 11.27 -19.32 -3.15
N PRO A 83 11.80 -18.16 -3.59
CA PRO A 83 10.99 -16.95 -3.76
C PRO A 83 9.81 -17.08 -4.74
N ASP A 84 9.88 -18.00 -5.70
CA ASP A 84 8.80 -18.30 -6.66
C ASP A 84 7.74 -19.26 -6.10
N GLY A 85 7.89 -19.70 -4.84
CA GLY A 85 6.99 -20.64 -4.17
C GLY A 85 7.25 -22.11 -4.50
N SER A 86 8.29 -22.45 -5.28
CA SER A 86 8.72 -23.84 -5.47
C SER A 86 9.38 -24.39 -4.20
N LEU A 87 9.28 -25.71 -3.99
CA LEU A 87 9.94 -26.36 -2.86
C LEU A 87 11.45 -26.44 -3.07
N LYS A 88 12.20 -26.19 -1.99
CA LYS A 88 13.65 -26.36 -1.98
C LYS A 88 14.04 -27.84 -2.01
N PRO A 89 15.08 -28.24 -2.77
CA PRO A 89 15.57 -29.61 -2.80
C PRO A 89 15.90 -30.16 -1.40
N GLU A 90 16.49 -29.34 -0.54
CA GLU A 90 16.86 -29.72 0.83
C GLU A 90 15.62 -30.09 1.66
N TYR A 91 14.52 -29.37 1.48
CA TYR A 91 13.26 -29.68 2.15
C TYR A 91 12.59 -30.92 1.55
N LEU A 92 12.64 -31.11 0.23
CA LEU A 92 12.13 -32.31 -0.42
C LEU A 92 12.81 -33.58 0.11
N GLU A 93 14.13 -33.55 0.29
CA GLU A 93 14.87 -34.66 0.89
C GLU A 93 14.46 -34.92 2.35
N TYR A 94 14.34 -33.85 3.14
CA TYR A 94 13.91 -33.94 4.54
C TYR A 94 12.50 -34.51 4.65
N ALA A 95 11.55 -33.98 3.89
CA ALA A 95 10.15 -34.38 3.89
C ALA A 95 9.96 -35.85 3.49
N ARG A 96 10.73 -36.32 2.50
CA ARG A 96 10.75 -37.74 2.12
C ARG A 96 11.26 -38.64 3.25
N LYS A 97 12.29 -38.21 4.00
CA LYS A 97 12.83 -38.96 5.15
C LYS A 97 11.83 -39.10 6.29
N ILE A 98 10.99 -38.09 6.52
CA ILE A 98 9.96 -38.12 7.56
C ILE A 98 8.62 -38.70 7.08
N GLY A 99 8.58 -39.23 5.84
CA GLY A 99 7.43 -39.96 5.31
C GLY A 99 6.30 -39.10 4.77
N ILE A 100 6.55 -37.82 4.42
CA ILE A 100 5.56 -37.00 3.72
C ILE A 100 5.40 -37.53 2.29
N SER A 101 4.15 -37.72 1.86
CA SER A 101 3.84 -38.22 0.53
C SER A 101 4.12 -37.19 -0.57
N GLU A 102 4.44 -37.67 -1.77
CA GLU A 102 4.69 -36.81 -2.93
C GLU A 102 3.49 -35.93 -3.26
N GLY A 103 2.28 -36.48 -3.25
CA GLY A 103 1.06 -35.69 -3.46
C GLY A 103 0.82 -34.61 -2.40
N ALA A 104 1.28 -34.80 -1.15
CA ALA A 104 1.22 -33.75 -0.13
C ALA A 104 2.23 -32.64 -0.41
N LEU A 105 3.43 -32.98 -0.88
CA LEU A 105 4.46 -32.00 -1.29
C LEU A 105 4.01 -31.19 -2.52
N GLU A 106 3.41 -31.85 -3.50
CA GLU A 106 2.84 -31.18 -4.68
C GLU A 106 1.73 -30.19 -4.30
N GLN A 107 0.81 -30.59 -3.41
CA GLN A 107 -0.23 -29.69 -2.92
C GLN A 107 0.35 -28.50 -2.14
N LEU A 108 1.37 -28.74 -1.33
CA LEU A 108 2.03 -27.70 -0.54
C LEU A 108 2.76 -26.69 -1.44
N GLU A 109 3.49 -27.16 -2.44
CA GLU A 109 4.11 -26.32 -3.47
C GLU A 109 3.06 -25.53 -4.26
N TRP A 110 2.00 -26.20 -4.73
CA TRP A 110 0.94 -25.56 -5.51
C TRP A 110 0.26 -24.42 -4.74
N ARG A 111 -0.04 -24.64 -3.45
CA ARG A 111 -0.62 -23.59 -2.58
C ARG A 111 0.31 -22.40 -2.45
N LYS A 112 1.61 -22.64 -2.24
CA LYS A 112 2.58 -21.55 -2.08
C LYS A 112 2.79 -20.77 -3.37
N LYS A 113 2.85 -21.44 -4.53
CA LYS A 113 2.89 -20.77 -5.84
C LYS A 113 1.67 -19.87 -6.06
N ILE A 114 0.48 -20.34 -5.70
CA ILE A 114 -0.75 -19.52 -5.77
C ILE A 114 -0.65 -18.29 -4.88
N GLU A 115 -0.09 -18.43 -3.67
CA GLU A 115 0.12 -17.30 -2.77
C GLU A 115 1.04 -16.24 -3.36
N VAL A 116 2.18 -16.66 -3.93
CA VAL A 116 3.13 -15.78 -4.63
C VAL A 116 2.46 -15.09 -5.83
N ASP A 117 1.75 -15.85 -6.65
CA ASP A 117 1.02 -15.33 -7.81
C ASP A 117 -0.06 -14.32 -7.40
N ASN A 118 -0.80 -14.60 -6.34
CA ASN A 118 -1.83 -13.71 -5.82
C ASN A 118 -1.21 -12.41 -5.29
N PHE A 119 -0.10 -12.49 -4.55
CA PHE A 119 0.63 -11.30 -4.12
C PHE A 119 1.05 -10.44 -5.33
N ASN A 120 1.64 -11.06 -6.36
CA ASN A 120 2.09 -10.36 -7.56
C ASN A 120 0.93 -9.69 -8.30
N LYS A 121 -0.20 -10.38 -8.45
CA LYS A 121 -1.41 -9.83 -9.10
C LYS A 121 -1.98 -8.65 -8.33
N VAL A 122 -2.09 -8.76 -7.00
CA VAL A 122 -2.62 -7.68 -6.15
C VAL A 122 -1.67 -6.49 -6.15
N SER A 123 -0.37 -6.74 -6.06
CA SER A 123 0.67 -5.71 -6.12
C SER A 123 0.62 -4.95 -7.45
N ALA A 124 0.51 -5.64 -8.59
CA ALA A 124 0.38 -5.02 -9.90
C ALA A 124 -0.88 -4.12 -9.99
N LYS A 125 -2.03 -4.60 -9.49
CA LYS A 125 -3.27 -3.83 -9.46
C LYS A 125 -3.15 -2.56 -8.62
N HIS A 126 -2.49 -2.61 -7.46
CA HIS A 126 -2.24 -1.42 -6.63
C HIS A 126 -1.22 -0.48 -7.29
N ALA A 127 -0.22 -1.01 -7.98
CA ALA A 127 0.73 -0.20 -8.73
C ALA A 127 0.06 0.60 -9.86
N GLU A 128 -0.96 0.06 -10.53
CA GLU A 128 -1.82 0.82 -11.47
C GLU A 128 -2.55 1.98 -10.80
N GLN A 129 -2.79 1.88 -9.49
CA GLN A 129 -3.41 2.92 -8.69
C GLN A 129 -2.42 3.93 -8.10
N GLY A 130 -1.11 3.71 -8.27
CA GLY A 130 -0.08 4.52 -7.60
C GLY A 130 0.11 4.13 -6.13
N ILE A 131 -0.29 2.92 -5.73
CA ILE A 131 -0.21 2.41 -4.37
C ILE A 131 0.86 1.32 -4.26
N ASN A 132 1.78 1.45 -3.30
CA ASN A 132 2.80 0.43 -3.04
C ASN A 132 2.25 -0.62 -2.06
N PHE A 133 1.58 -1.64 -2.59
CA PHE A 133 0.94 -2.69 -1.79
C PHE A 133 1.89 -3.39 -0.81
N GLY A 134 3.13 -3.64 -1.22
CA GLY A 134 4.10 -4.28 -0.34
C GLY A 134 4.50 -3.39 0.83
N GLU A 135 4.58 -2.08 0.61
CA GLU A 135 4.84 -1.13 1.69
C GLU A 135 3.66 -1.03 2.66
N GLU A 136 2.42 -1.02 2.16
CA GLU A 136 1.21 -1.09 2.99
C GLU A 136 1.23 -2.33 3.88
N ARG A 137 1.48 -3.52 3.29
CA ARG A 137 1.60 -4.79 4.02
C ARG A 137 2.71 -4.78 5.07
N MET A 138 3.85 -4.14 4.76
CA MET A 138 4.95 -4.05 5.72
C MET A 138 4.60 -3.13 6.88
N LYS A 139 3.92 -2.00 6.62
CA LYS A 139 3.41 -1.09 7.66
C LYS A 139 2.40 -1.80 8.55
N GLU A 140 1.41 -2.49 7.97
CA GLU A 140 0.44 -3.32 8.70
C GLU A 140 1.17 -4.32 9.62
N ARG A 141 2.17 -5.05 9.10
CA ARG A 141 2.94 -6.02 9.89
C ARG A 141 3.68 -5.37 11.06
N ILE A 142 4.26 -4.19 10.86
CA ILE A 142 4.92 -3.43 11.93
C ILE A 142 3.89 -2.98 12.96
N GLU A 143 2.75 -2.44 12.54
CA GLU A 143 1.67 -1.97 13.41
C GLU A 143 1.05 -3.11 14.23
N ASP A 144 0.85 -4.28 13.61
CA ASP A 144 0.36 -5.51 14.25
C ASP A 144 1.39 -6.11 15.22
N SER A 145 2.69 -5.99 14.91
CA SER A 145 3.76 -6.47 15.79
C SER A 145 3.94 -5.63 17.05
N ARG A 146 3.37 -4.42 17.09
CA ARG A 146 3.46 -3.52 18.24
C ARG A 146 2.26 -3.73 19.17
N THR A 147 2.53 -4.20 20.39
CA THR A 147 1.55 -4.11 21.49
C THR A 147 1.23 -2.64 21.80
N TYR A 148 0.04 -2.36 22.34
CA TYR A 148 -0.38 -0.99 22.74
C TYR A 148 0.69 -0.27 23.58
N VAL A 149 1.36 -1.00 24.47
CA VAL A 149 2.47 -0.51 25.30
C VAL A 149 3.68 -0.08 24.48
N GLN A 150 4.05 -0.85 23.44
CA GLN A 150 5.16 -0.51 22.54
C GLN A 150 4.81 0.68 21.65
N ARG A 151 3.55 0.83 21.23
CA ARG A 151 3.08 2.02 20.50
C ARG A 151 3.15 3.28 21.39
N ARG A 152 2.83 3.17 22.68
CA ARG A 152 3.00 4.24 23.68
C ARG A 152 4.46 4.63 23.91
N GLN A 153 5.37 3.66 24.01
CA GLN A 153 6.80 3.95 24.21
C GLN A 153 7.43 4.65 23.00
N GLN A 154 7.07 4.22 21.79
CA GLN A 154 7.51 4.91 20.56
C GLN A 154 6.97 6.35 20.52
N MET A 155 5.70 6.54 20.85
CA MET A 155 5.08 7.88 20.93
C MET A 155 5.79 8.78 21.95
N GLU A 156 6.17 8.27 23.13
CA GLU A 156 6.96 9.02 24.12
C GLU A 156 8.33 9.43 23.57
N GLN A 157 8.95 8.60 22.73
CA GLN A 157 10.22 8.90 22.09
C GLN A 157 10.09 9.88 20.92
N ASP A 158 9.04 9.76 20.10
CA ASP A 158 8.74 10.68 19.00
C ASP A 158 8.42 12.09 19.53
N LEU A 159 7.69 12.18 20.65
CA LEU A 159 7.48 13.43 21.39
C LEU A 159 8.77 14.03 21.93
N GLN A 160 9.72 13.22 22.41
CA GLN A 160 11.05 13.70 22.82
C GLN A 160 11.89 14.20 21.64
N ASN A 161 11.64 13.67 20.44
CA ASN A 161 12.31 14.08 19.20
C ASN A 161 11.63 15.28 18.52
N PHE A 162 10.58 15.85 19.13
CA PHE A 162 9.80 16.97 18.57
C PHE A 162 9.13 16.68 17.22
N GLU A 163 8.77 15.42 16.97
CA GLU A 163 7.95 15.07 15.80
C GLU A 163 6.54 15.71 15.92
N PRO A 164 5.89 16.07 14.80
CA PRO A 164 4.56 16.69 14.80
C PRO A 164 3.51 15.82 15.48
N GLU A 165 2.60 16.42 16.26
CA GLU A 165 1.52 15.69 16.95
C GLU A 165 0.63 14.90 15.98
N ASP A 166 0.46 15.42 14.76
CA ASP A 166 -0.30 14.80 13.66
C ASP A 166 0.35 13.50 13.13
N SER A 167 1.63 13.27 13.43
CA SER A 167 2.36 12.05 13.07
C SER A 167 2.29 10.94 14.12
N LEU A 168 1.68 11.23 15.28
CA LEU A 168 1.54 10.26 16.35
C LEU A 168 0.46 9.21 15.99
N PRO A 169 0.64 7.95 16.41
CA PRO A 169 -0.29 6.87 16.07
C PRO A 169 -1.68 6.99 16.73
N PHE A 170 -1.84 7.83 17.76
CA PHE A 170 -3.10 8.14 18.45
C PHE A 170 -2.92 9.38 19.35
N ASP A 171 -4.04 10.00 19.75
CA ASP A 171 -4.03 11.14 20.69
C ASP A 171 -3.44 10.73 22.05
N ARG A 172 -2.56 11.57 22.60
CA ARG A 172 -1.87 11.36 23.88
C ARG A 172 -2.86 11.11 25.02
N ASP A 173 -4.03 11.74 24.94
CA ASP A 173 -5.05 11.73 25.99
C ASP A 173 -6.16 10.69 25.74
N THR A 174 -5.97 9.77 24.79
CA THR A 174 -6.91 8.66 24.54
C THR A 174 -7.03 7.78 25.80
N ALA A 175 -8.16 7.90 26.50
CA ALA A 175 -8.44 7.18 27.74
C ALA A 175 -8.75 5.68 27.51
N TYR A 176 -8.40 4.86 28.50
CA TYR A 176 -8.53 3.40 28.54
C TYR A 176 -9.98 2.90 28.58
#